data_AF-A0A418QHF2-F1
#
_entry.id   AF-A0A418QHF2-F1
#
_cell.length_a   1.000
_cell.length_b   1.000
_cell.length_c   1.000
_cell.angle_alpha   90.00
_cell.angle_beta   90.00
_cell.angle_gamma   90.00
#
_symmetry.space_group_name_H-M   'P 1'
#
loop_
_entity.id
_entity.type
_entity.pdbx_description
1 polymer ?
#
loop_
_entity_poly.entity_id
_entity_poly.type
_entity_poly.pdbx_seq_one_letter_code
_entity_poly.pdbx_strand_id
1 'polypeptide(L)'
;ALAVAHLDAAQAEGRIFLAAPLDPAALEAGAAWVDAVRWDARTGTLVAQRERRFGALVLETRPLRDLPAAARVDALAAAIRDEGLRLLTFSPDAQALRDRVESVRFWRPEEDWPDLSDTALLTTLEDWLGPHLDGVRSRDDLARVNLLPALQARLPWPLPARLDDLAPTHLTVPTGSRIRLNYRPGEAPILAVKLQELFGLADTPAVNEGRTPVLLHLLSPAGRPVQVTQDLRSFWNSSYFEVRKDLRGRYPKHPWPDDPWTHAPMKGTKKRGV
;
A
#
# COMPACT_ATOMS: atom_id res chain seq x y z
N ALA A 1 4.01 -44.04 25.82
CA ALA A 1 4.99 -43.01 25.39
C ALA A 1 6.41 -43.57 25.54
N LEU A 2 7.45 -42.88 25.10
CA LEU A 2 8.85 -43.28 25.31
C LEU A 2 9.60 -42.15 26.02
N ALA A 3 10.45 -42.49 26.97
CA ALA A 3 11.48 -41.58 27.50
C ALA A 3 12.78 -41.88 26.77
N VAL A 4 13.32 -40.90 26.03
CA VAL A 4 14.52 -41.07 25.20
C VAL A 4 15.72 -40.48 25.94
N ALA A 5 16.73 -41.32 26.22
CA ALA A 5 17.95 -40.91 26.91
C ALA A 5 19.10 -40.63 25.93
N HIS A 6 19.10 -41.29 24.77
CA HIS A 6 20.11 -41.08 23.73
C HIS A 6 19.49 -41.16 22.35
N LEU A 7 19.67 -40.11 21.57
CA LEU A 7 19.32 -40.02 20.17
C LEU A 7 20.38 -39.24 19.41
N ASP A 8 20.49 -39.48 18.11
CA ASP A 8 21.06 -38.53 17.16
C ASP A 8 19.91 -37.70 16.59
N ALA A 9 19.98 -36.38 16.75
CA ALA A 9 18.98 -35.44 16.25
C ALA A 9 19.62 -34.51 15.22
N ALA A 10 19.34 -34.75 13.94
CA ALA A 10 19.46 -33.72 12.92
C ALA A 10 18.21 -32.80 12.95
N GLN A 11 18.20 -31.71 12.17
CA GLN A 11 17.18 -30.66 12.28
C GLN A 11 15.71 -31.08 12.07
N ALA A 12 15.43 -32.26 11.50
CA ALA A 12 14.06 -32.70 11.20
C ALA A 12 13.77 -34.19 11.50
N GLU A 13 14.77 -35.07 11.42
CA GLU A 13 14.64 -36.50 11.73
C GLU A 13 15.82 -36.97 12.58
N GLY A 14 15.57 -37.94 13.46
CA GLY A 14 16.57 -38.45 14.39
C GLY A 14 16.36 -39.92 14.73
N ARG A 15 17.46 -40.61 15.02
CA ARG A 15 17.44 -42.04 15.41
C ARG A 15 17.55 -42.17 16.92
N ILE A 16 16.59 -42.85 17.52
CA ILE A 16 16.61 -43.21 18.94
C ILE A 16 17.58 -44.39 19.13
N PHE A 17 18.60 -44.23 19.97
CA PHE A 17 19.54 -45.30 20.33
C PHE A 17 19.22 -45.93 21.68
N LEU A 18 18.65 -45.15 22.61
CA LEU A 18 18.28 -45.63 23.93
C LEU A 18 16.98 -44.96 24.40
N ALA A 19 15.98 -45.78 24.69
CA ALA A 19 14.72 -45.33 25.26
C ALA A 19 14.11 -46.38 26.20
N ALA A 20 13.26 -45.90 27.11
CA ALA A 20 12.46 -46.74 27.99
C ALA A 20 10.96 -46.50 27.73
N PRO A 21 10.09 -47.52 27.90
CA PRO A 21 8.65 -47.30 27.89
C PRO A 21 8.28 -46.33 29.02
N LEU A 22 7.43 -45.36 28.69
CA LEU A 22 6.88 -44.40 29.64
C LEU A 22 5.36 -44.55 29.68
N ASP A 23 4.85 -44.76 30.89
CA ASP A 23 3.42 -44.79 31.17
C ASP A 23 2.80 -43.42 30.84
N PRO A 24 1.82 -43.37 29.91
CA PRO A 24 1.10 -42.12 29.60
C PRO A 24 0.51 -41.42 30.83
N ALA A 25 0.10 -42.18 31.86
CA ALA A 25 -0.46 -41.60 33.08
C ALA A 25 0.53 -40.67 33.82
N ALA A 26 1.83 -40.95 33.74
CA ALA A 26 2.86 -40.10 34.33
C ALA A 26 2.99 -38.75 33.60
N LEU A 27 2.77 -38.73 32.28
CA LEU A 27 2.72 -37.48 31.50
C LEU A 27 1.47 -36.68 31.85
N GLU A 28 0.33 -37.36 31.96
CA GLU A 28 -0.95 -36.74 32.29
C GLU A 28 -0.95 -36.03 33.65
N ALA A 29 -0.27 -36.61 34.64
CA ALA A 29 -0.15 -36.05 35.99
C ALA A 29 0.65 -34.74 36.04
N GLY A 30 1.65 -34.58 35.16
CA GLY A 30 2.45 -33.36 35.06
C GLY A 30 1.98 -32.38 33.97
N ALA A 31 0.88 -32.70 33.27
CA ALA A 31 0.41 -31.89 32.17
C ALA A 31 -0.47 -30.73 32.64
N ALA A 32 -0.30 -29.57 32.01
CA ALA A 32 -1.11 -28.38 32.26
C ALA A 32 -1.88 -27.95 31.01
N TRP A 33 -3.06 -27.38 31.21
CA TRP A 33 -3.80 -26.75 30.13
C TRP A 33 -3.26 -25.35 29.86
N VAL A 34 -2.98 -25.04 28.60
CA VAL A 34 -2.55 -23.72 28.14
C VAL A 34 -3.37 -23.28 26.93
N ASP A 35 -3.67 -21.99 26.83
CA ASP A 35 -4.32 -21.44 25.65
C ASP A 35 -3.27 -21.22 24.55
N ALA A 36 -3.55 -21.75 23.37
CA ALA A 36 -2.70 -21.68 22.19
C ALA A 36 -3.47 -20.98 21.07
N VAL A 37 -3.02 -19.78 20.74
CA VAL A 37 -3.53 -18.98 19.63
C VAL A 37 -2.39 -18.80 18.65
N ARG A 38 -2.54 -19.35 17.44
CA ARG A 38 -1.49 -19.32 16.43
C ARG A 38 -2.08 -19.26 15.04
N TRP A 39 -1.30 -18.72 14.12
CA TRP A 39 -1.60 -18.81 12.71
C TRP A 39 -1.12 -20.15 12.14
N ASP A 40 -1.97 -20.84 11.38
CA ASP A 40 -1.58 -21.98 10.56
C ASP A 40 -1.37 -21.48 9.12
N ALA A 41 -0.10 -21.32 8.72
CA ALA A 41 0.26 -20.82 7.39
C ALA A 41 -0.11 -21.80 6.26
N ARG A 42 -0.31 -23.09 6.55
CA ARG A 42 -0.71 -24.07 5.54
C ARG A 42 -2.19 -23.93 5.21
N THR A 43 -3.04 -23.74 6.22
CA THR A 43 -4.48 -23.53 6.02
C THR A 43 -4.86 -22.07 5.84
N GLY A 44 -3.97 -21.15 6.20
CA GLY A 44 -4.22 -19.71 6.17
C GLY A 44 -5.29 -19.28 7.18
N THR A 45 -5.30 -19.89 8.37
CA THR A 45 -6.33 -19.66 9.37
C THR A 45 -5.75 -19.48 10.77
N LEU A 46 -6.46 -18.69 11.58
CA LEU A 46 -6.17 -18.56 13.00
C LEU A 46 -6.72 -19.78 13.75
N VAL A 47 -5.82 -20.52 14.39
CA VAL A 47 -6.14 -21.64 15.25
C VAL A 47 -6.16 -21.13 16.70
N ALA A 48 -7.32 -21.25 17.35
CA ALA A 48 -7.49 -20.93 18.76
C ALA A 48 -7.99 -22.18 19.50
N GLN A 49 -7.12 -22.77 20.30
CA GLN A 49 -7.39 -24.00 21.03
C GLN A 49 -6.71 -23.99 22.41
N ARG A 50 -7.29 -24.71 23.36
CA ARG A 50 -6.63 -25.04 24.61
C ARG A 50 -5.94 -26.38 24.46
N GLU A 51 -4.68 -26.46 24.85
CA GLU A 51 -3.82 -27.63 24.70
C GLU A 51 -3.41 -28.15 26.07
N ARG A 52 -3.60 -29.45 26.34
CA ARG A 52 -3.07 -30.11 27.54
C ARG A 52 -1.65 -30.54 27.22
N ARG A 53 -0.64 -29.88 27.81
CA ARG A 53 0.76 -30.07 27.45
C ARG A 53 1.60 -30.61 28.60
N PHE A 54 2.53 -31.50 28.26
CA PHE A 54 3.66 -31.86 29.10
C PHE A 54 4.94 -31.36 28.42
N GLY A 55 5.45 -30.21 28.85
CA GLY A 55 6.51 -29.49 28.12
C GLY A 55 6.08 -29.17 26.68
N ALA A 56 6.85 -29.63 25.70
CA ALA A 56 6.55 -29.43 24.28
C ALA A 56 5.48 -30.41 23.73
N LEU A 57 5.17 -31.50 24.44
CA LEU A 57 4.22 -32.52 23.95
C LEU A 57 2.78 -32.07 24.19
N VAL A 58 1.97 -32.06 23.12
CA VAL A 58 0.52 -31.86 23.20
C VAL A 58 -0.17 -33.21 23.36
N LEU A 59 -0.86 -33.40 24.49
CA LEU A 59 -1.58 -34.63 24.82
C LEU A 59 -3.04 -34.60 24.38
N GLU A 60 -3.67 -33.43 24.50
CA GLU A 60 -5.09 -33.22 24.17
C GLU A 60 -5.30 -31.80 23.66
N THR A 61 -6.22 -31.60 22.72
CA THR A 61 -6.63 -30.27 22.25
C THR A 61 -8.14 -30.10 22.36
N ARG A 62 -8.59 -28.88 22.70
CA ARG A 62 -10.01 -28.49 22.74
C ARG A 62 -10.18 -27.10 22.14
N PRO A 63 -11.29 -26.81 21.43
CA PRO A 63 -11.54 -25.47 20.92
C PRO A 63 -11.54 -24.42 22.04
N LEU A 64 -10.88 -23.29 21.82
CA LEU A 64 -10.91 -22.15 22.74
C LEU A 64 -12.15 -21.31 22.43
N ARG A 65 -13.14 -21.32 23.34
CA ARG A 65 -14.44 -20.65 23.10
C ARG A 65 -14.36 -19.14 23.18
N ASP A 66 -13.55 -18.63 24.11
CA ASP A 66 -13.33 -17.21 24.31
C ASP A 66 -11.89 -16.87 23.93
N LEU A 67 -11.72 -16.22 22.77
CA LEU A 67 -10.42 -15.85 22.23
C LEU A 67 -10.11 -14.41 22.65
N PRO A 68 -9.12 -14.18 23.53
CA PRO A 68 -8.73 -12.84 23.93
C PRO A 68 -8.31 -11.99 22.71
N ALA A 69 -8.77 -10.74 22.67
CA ALA A 69 -8.48 -9.82 21.57
C ALA A 69 -6.95 -9.62 21.38
N ALA A 70 -6.21 -9.45 22.47
CA ALA A 70 -4.75 -9.29 22.43
C ALA A 70 -4.06 -10.52 21.79
N ALA A 71 -4.40 -11.74 22.23
CA ALA A 71 -3.82 -12.96 21.66
C ALA A 71 -4.13 -13.15 20.17
N ARG A 72 -5.30 -12.68 19.71
CA ARG A 72 -5.64 -12.64 18.27
C ARG A 72 -4.74 -11.67 17.52
N VAL A 73 -4.61 -10.44 18.02
CA VAL A 73 -3.79 -9.40 17.41
C VAL A 73 -2.34 -9.88 17.33
N ASP A 74 -1.78 -10.42 18.41
CA ASP A 74 -0.40 -10.93 18.44
C ASP A 74 -0.18 -12.03 17.39
N ALA A 75 -1.07 -13.02 17.33
CA ALA A 75 -0.95 -14.14 16.41
C ALA A 75 -1.09 -13.72 14.94
N LEU A 76 -2.01 -12.80 14.62
CA LEU A 76 -2.20 -12.27 13.27
C LEU A 76 -1.07 -11.32 12.88
N ALA A 77 -0.59 -10.47 13.79
CA ALA A 77 0.55 -9.58 13.55
C ALA A 77 1.82 -10.40 13.28
N ALA A 78 2.05 -11.47 14.05
CA ALA A 78 3.14 -12.41 13.78
C ALA A 78 3.01 -13.06 12.39
N ALA A 79 1.80 -13.47 11.99
CA ALA A 79 1.55 -14.02 10.65
C ALA A 79 1.87 -13.03 9.53
N ILE A 80 1.44 -11.77 9.68
CA ILE A 80 1.70 -10.70 8.69
C ILE A 80 3.19 -10.36 8.64
N ARG A 81 3.94 -10.46 9.75
CA ARG A 81 5.41 -10.29 9.72
C ARG A 81 6.12 -11.39 8.97
N ASP A 82 5.73 -12.64 9.19
CA ASP A 82 6.37 -13.80 8.57
C ASP A 82 6.04 -13.90 7.08
N GLU A 83 4.77 -13.71 6.72
CA GLU A 83 4.32 -13.82 5.33
C GLU A 83 4.36 -12.49 4.56
N GLY A 84 4.50 -11.36 5.24
CA GLY A 84 4.55 -10.02 4.68
C GLY A 84 3.18 -9.35 4.49
N LEU A 85 3.21 -8.06 4.14
CA LEU A 85 2.02 -7.24 3.90
C LEU A 85 1.14 -7.72 2.73
N ARG A 86 1.61 -8.69 1.93
CA ARG A 86 0.83 -9.33 0.86
C ARG A 86 -0.43 -10.06 1.36
N LEU A 87 -0.51 -10.35 2.67
CA LEU A 87 -1.74 -10.86 3.29
C LEU A 87 -2.85 -9.80 3.37
N LEU A 88 -2.50 -8.53 3.23
CA LEU A 88 -3.42 -7.40 3.26
C LEU A 88 -3.63 -6.86 1.84
N THR A 89 -4.83 -6.32 1.61
CA THR A 89 -5.14 -5.66 0.34
C THR A 89 -5.15 -4.14 0.51
N PHE A 90 -4.16 -3.46 -0.05
CA PHE A 90 -4.18 -2.00 -0.15
C PHE A 90 -5.14 -1.60 -1.26
N SER A 91 -6.29 -1.03 -0.88
CA SER A 91 -7.20 -0.43 -1.84
C SER A 91 -6.50 0.71 -2.60
N PRO A 92 -6.98 1.11 -3.79
CA PRO A 92 -6.39 2.22 -4.54
C PRO A 92 -6.28 3.52 -3.73
N ASP A 93 -7.19 3.76 -2.79
CA ASP A 93 -7.20 4.95 -1.94
C ASP A 93 -6.23 4.81 -0.75
N ALA A 94 -6.13 3.62 -0.15
CA ALA A 94 -5.13 3.33 0.88
C ALA A 94 -3.71 3.45 0.32
N GLN A 95 -3.47 2.90 -0.87
CA GLN A 95 -2.19 3.02 -1.55
C GLN A 95 -1.88 4.48 -1.91
N ALA A 96 -2.85 5.22 -2.45
CA ALA A 96 -2.63 6.63 -2.78
C ALA A 96 -2.36 7.50 -1.54
N LEU A 97 -3.02 7.25 -0.41
CA LEU A 97 -2.70 7.93 0.85
C LEU A 97 -1.25 7.65 1.28
N ARG A 98 -0.89 6.37 1.28
CA ARG A 98 0.45 5.91 1.63
C ARG A 98 1.53 6.54 0.75
N ASP A 99 1.36 6.50 -0.58
CA ASP A 99 2.30 7.06 -1.54
C ASP A 99 2.48 8.58 -1.36
N ARG A 100 1.39 9.31 -1.07
CA ARG A 100 1.44 10.75 -0.79
C ARG A 100 2.23 11.04 0.48
N VAL A 101 1.95 10.33 1.57
CA VAL A 101 2.64 10.52 2.86
C VAL A 101 4.12 10.22 2.72
N GLU A 102 4.47 9.09 2.12
CA GLU A 102 5.87 8.71 1.92
C GLU A 102 6.59 9.66 0.95
N SER A 103 5.90 10.21 -0.05
CA SER A 103 6.46 11.25 -0.92
C SER A 103 6.77 12.53 -0.15
N VAL A 104 5.85 13.01 0.70
CA VAL A 104 6.09 14.21 1.52
C VAL A 104 7.22 13.97 2.52
N ARG A 105 7.23 12.81 3.19
CA ARG A 105 8.32 12.41 4.10
C ARG A 105 9.67 12.39 3.39
N PHE A 106 9.72 11.89 2.15
CA PHE A 106 10.94 11.89 1.34
C PHE A 106 11.39 13.32 0.96
N TRP A 107 10.45 14.21 0.60
CA TRP A 107 10.78 15.60 0.22
C TRP A 107 11.11 16.50 1.42
N ARG A 108 10.66 16.13 2.62
CA ARG A 108 10.77 16.92 3.85
C ARG A 108 11.28 16.06 5.01
N PRO A 109 12.50 15.52 4.92
CA PRO A 109 13.07 14.65 5.96
C PRO A 109 13.25 15.35 7.32
N GLU A 110 13.24 16.67 7.34
CA GLU A 110 13.30 17.50 8.54
C GLU A 110 11.97 17.63 9.30
N GLU A 111 10.86 17.21 8.70
CA GLU A 111 9.53 17.25 9.31
C GLU A 111 9.09 15.86 9.81
N ASP A 112 8.34 15.82 10.91
CA ASP A 112 7.89 14.57 11.57
C ASP A 112 6.68 13.91 10.86
N TRP A 113 6.82 13.59 9.57
CA TRP A 113 5.83 12.79 8.86
C TRP A 113 5.92 11.31 9.27
N PRO A 114 4.78 10.62 9.47
CA PRO A 114 4.77 9.22 9.87
C PRO A 114 5.41 8.35 8.78
N ASP A 115 6.19 7.36 9.21
CA ASP A 115 6.76 6.34 8.33
C ASP A 115 5.70 5.26 8.06
N LEU A 116 5.23 5.21 6.81
CA LEU A 116 4.31 4.21 6.28
C LEU A 116 5.03 3.29 5.28
N SER A 117 6.35 3.15 5.35
CA SER A 117 7.11 2.14 4.60
C SER A 117 6.70 0.72 5.01
N ASP A 118 7.02 -0.28 4.16
CA ASP A 118 6.66 -1.68 4.45
C ASP A 118 7.29 -2.12 5.79
N THR A 119 8.54 -1.72 6.02
CA THR A 119 9.27 -1.99 7.25
C THR A 119 8.57 -1.39 8.46
N ALA A 120 8.24 -0.10 8.43
CA ALA A 120 7.58 0.55 9.56
C ALA A 120 6.21 -0.07 9.86
N LEU A 121 5.39 -0.30 8.82
CA LEU A 121 4.07 -0.90 8.97
C LEU A 121 4.14 -2.32 9.55
N LEU A 122 5.14 -3.13 9.17
CA LEU A 122 5.34 -4.47 9.73
C LEU A 122 5.82 -4.43 11.19
N THR A 123 6.63 -3.45 11.56
CA THR A 123 7.15 -3.32 12.93
C THR A 123 6.08 -2.88 13.93
N THR A 124 5.09 -2.09 13.50
CA THR A 124 4.08 -1.50 14.40
C THR A 124 2.67 -2.03 14.17
N LEU A 125 2.50 -3.27 13.67
CA LEU A 125 1.20 -3.86 13.30
C LEU A 125 0.17 -3.81 14.42
N GLU A 126 0.56 -4.12 15.66
CA GLU A 126 -0.32 -4.10 16.82
C GLU A 126 -0.93 -2.72 17.05
N ASP A 127 -0.15 -1.66 16.79
CA ASP A 127 -0.55 -0.27 17.05
C ASP A 127 -1.51 0.25 15.98
N TRP A 128 -1.17 0.08 14.69
CA TRP A 128 -1.94 0.68 13.60
C TRP A 128 -3.05 -0.24 13.07
N LEU A 129 -2.80 -1.55 13.01
CA LEU A 129 -3.73 -2.52 12.44
C LEU A 129 -4.50 -3.28 13.52
N GLY A 130 -3.92 -3.49 14.72
CA GLY A 130 -4.53 -4.24 15.82
C GLY A 130 -5.99 -3.89 16.11
N PRO A 131 -6.37 -2.60 16.24
CA PRO A 131 -7.77 -2.20 16.44
C PRO A 131 -8.73 -2.61 15.31
N HIS A 132 -8.22 -2.94 14.13
CA HIS A 132 -8.96 -3.33 12.94
C HIS A 132 -8.96 -4.85 12.68
N LEU A 133 -8.35 -5.66 13.56
CA LEU A 133 -8.26 -7.12 13.42
C LEU A 133 -9.40 -7.88 14.13
N ASP A 134 -10.43 -7.18 14.61
CA ASP A 134 -11.58 -7.88 15.16
C ASP A 134 -12.33 -8.68 14.07
N GLY A 135 -12.90 -9.82 14.47
CA GLY A 135 -13.50 -10.81 13.57
C GLY A 135 -12.54 -11.60 12.68
N VAL A 136 -11.28 -11.18 12.49
CA VAL A 136 -10.35 -11.82 11.54
C VAL A 136 -9.92 -13.21 12.00
N ARG A 137 -10.14 -14.22 11.13
CA ARG A 137 -9.78 -15.62 11.41
C ARG A 137 -9.11 -16.34 10.24
N SER A 138 -9.01 -15.72 9.06
CA SER A 138 -8.50 -16.35 7.84
C SER A 138 -7.73 -15.36 6.96
N ARG A 139 -6.99 -15.87 5.97
CA ARG A 139 -6.32 -15.04 4.93
C ARG A 139 -7.33 -14.18 4.19
N ASP A 140 -8.47 -14.76 3.88
CA ASP A 140 -9.55 -14.05 3.19
C ASP A 140 -10.11 -12.92 4.04
N ASP A 141 -10.17 -13.08 5.37
CA ASP A 141 -10.54 -11.98 6.27
C ASP A 141 -9.48 -10.89 6.28
N LEU A 142 -8.18 -11.24 6.39
CA LEU A 142 -7.07 -10.29 6.32
C LEU A 142 -7.09 -9.47 5.03
N ALA A 143 -7.34 -10.12 3.90
CA ALA A 143 -7.43 -9.47 2.60
C ALA A 143 -8.63 -8.51 2.50
N ARG A 144 -9.66 -8.67 3.33
CA ARG A 144 -10.86 -7.80 3.39
C ARG A 144 -10.76 -6.67 4.40
N VAL A 145 -9.73 -6.63 5.25
CA VAL A 145 -9.58 -5.56 6.24
C VAL A 145 -9.45 -4.21 5.51
N ASN A 146 -10.30 -3.25 5.87
CA ASN A 146 -10.21 -1.90 5.30
C ASN A 146 -9.04 -1.14 5.94
N LEU A 147 -7.92 -1.03 5.21
CA LEU A 147 -6.70 -0.40 5.70
C LEU A 147 -6.76 1.13 5.69
N LEU A 148 -7.65 1.75 4.91
CA LEU A 148 -7.64 3.20 4.74
C LEU A 148 -7.87 3.95 6.07
N PRO A 149 -8.89 3.64 6.89
CA PRO A 149 -9.06 4.29 8.20
C PRO A 149 -7.88 4.07 9.14
N ALA A 150 -7.28 2.87 9.12
CA ALA A 150 -6.13 2.51 9.94
C ALA A 150 -4.90 3.36 9.58
N LEU A 151 -4.64 3.55 8.28
CA LEU A 151 -3.58 4.43 7.80
C LEU A 151 -3.89 5.91 8.07
N GLN A 152 -5.14 6.36 7.91
CA GLN A 152 -5.54 7.73 8.22
C GLN A 152 -5.33 8.08 9.70
N ALA A 153 -5.57 7.13 10.61
CA ALA A 153 -5.33 7.31 12.04
C ALA A 153 -3.84 7.55 12.38
N ARG A 154 -2.91 7.24 11.46
CA ARG A 154 -1.48 7.54 11.60
C ARG A 154 -1.12 8.99 11.30
N LEU A 155 -2.05 9.79 10.80
CA LEU A 155 -1.86 11.21 10.55
C LEU A 155 -2.56 12.04 11.64
N PRO A 156 -1.91 12.30 12.79
CA PRO A 156 -2.46 13.23 13.78
C PRO A 156 -2.64 14.62 13.18
N TRP A 157 -3.60 15.37 13.70
CA TRP A 157 -3.78 16.77 13.33
C TRP A 157 -2.48 17.57 13.62
N PRO A 158 -2.02 18.47 12.73
CA PRO A 158 -2.67 18.96 11.50
C PRO A 158 -2.24 18.25 10.20
N LEU A 159 -1.56 17.10 10.27
CA LEU A 159 -0.96 16.45 9.09
C LEU A 159 -1.93 16.16 7.94
N PRO A 160 -3.20 15.76 8.15
CA PRO A 160 -4.12 15.53 7.03
C PRO A 160 -4.31 16.76 6.14
N ALA A 161 -4.52 17.94 6.72
CA ALA A 161 -4.68 19.18 5.95
C ALA A 161 -3.37 19.57 5.24
N ARG A 162 -2.24 19.45 5.95
CA ARG A 162 -0.93 19.71 5.34
C ARG A 162 -0.63 18.76 4.19
N LEU A 163 -1.08 17.50 4.25
CA LEU A 163 -0.90 16.53 3.17
C LEU A 163 -1.69 16.92 1.93
N ASP A 164 -2.91 17.45 2.11
CA ASP A 164 -3.73 17.96 1.02
C ASP A 164 -3.10 19.19 0.35
N ASP A 165 -2.42 20.05 1.10
CA ASP A 165 -1.70 21.21 0.55
C ASP A 165 -0.37 20.82 -0.13
N LEU A 166 0.43 19.96 0.52
CA LEU A 166 1.77 19.59 0.04
C LEU A 166 1.74 18.56 -1.08
N ALA A 167 0.82 17.61 -1.01
CA ALA A 167 0.68 16.52 -1.98
C ALA A 167 -0.79 16.32 -2.32
N PRO A 168 -1.46 17.25 -3.02
CA PRO A 168 -2.88 17.15 -3.33
C PRO A 168 -3.21 15.90 -4.16
N THR A 169 -4.42 15.36 -4.03
CA THR A 169 -4.86 14.21 -4.84
C THR A 169 -5.04 14.56 -6.32
N HIS A 170 -5.35 15.81 -6.63
CA HIS A 170 -5.64 16.29 -7.98
C HIS A 170 -5.08 17.69 -8.18
N LEU A 171 -4.71 18.01 -9.42
CA LEU A 171 -4.45 19.39 -9.85
C LEU A 171 -5.53 19.86 -10.81
N THR A 172 -5.89 21.14 -10.68
CA THR A 172 -6.75 21.81 -11.63
C THR A 172 -5.90 22.36 -12.77
N VAL A 173 -6.18 21.94 -13.99
CA VAL A 173 -5.49 22.42 -15.21
C VAL A 173 -6.26 23.62 -15.80
N PRO A 174 -5.69 24.40 -16.75
CA PRO A 174 -6.31 25.64 -17.24
C PRO A 174 -7.75 25.52 -17.76
N THR A 175 -8.17 24.35 -18.24
CA THR A 175 -9.57 24.07 -18.63
C THR A 175 -10.55 24.02 -17.45
N GLY A 176 -10.07 24.05 -16.21
CA GLY A 176 -10.84 23.80 -14.99
C GLY A 176 -10.99 22.31 -14.66
N SER A 177 -10.48 21.40 -15.50
CA SER A 177 -10.50 19.97 -15.21
C SER A 177 -9.63 19.64 -14.00
N ARG A 178 -10.12 18.75 -13.14
CA ARG A 178 -9.34 18.18 -12.02
C ARG A 178 -8.72 16.86 -12.46
N ILE A 179 -7.40 16.82 -12.55
CA ILE A 179 -6.64 15.65 -13.02
C ILE A 179 -5.94 15.02 -11.83
N ARG A 180 -6.12 13.70 -11.66
CA ARG A 180 -5.54 12.94 -10.55
C ARG A 180 -4.01 12.91 -10.69
N LEU A 181 -3.32 13.15 -9.58
CA LEU A 181 -1.89 12.92 -9.47
C LEU A 181 -1.62 11.48 -9.02
N ASN A 182 -0.60 10.88 -9.60
CA ASN A 182 -0.08 9.59 -9.16
C ASN A 182 1.27 9.81 -8.49
N TYR A 183 1.39 9.42 -7.23
CA TYR A 183 2.58 9.61 -6.42
C TYR A 183 3.37 8.32 -6.36
N ARG A 184 4.70 8.45 -6.34
CA ARG A 184 5.63 7.36 -6.08
C ARG A 184 6.73 7.93 -5.20
N PRO A 185 6.93 7.41 -3.98
CA PRO A 185 7.95 7.94 -3.07
C PRO A 185 9.32 7.97 -3.75
N GLY A 186 10.04 9.09 -3.63
CA GLY A 186 11.33 9.30 -4.29
C GLY A 186 11.29 9.77 -5.75
N GLU A 187 10.12 9.78 -6.39
CA GLU A 187 9.94 10.23 -7.77
C GLU A 187 9.10 11.52 -7.85
N ALA A 188 9.12 12.18 -9.01
CA ALA A 188 8.20 13.28 -9.29
C ALA A 188 6.77 12.74 -9.49
N PRO A 189 5.75 13.39 -8.92
CA PRO A 189 4.37 12.95 -9.08
C PRO A 189 3.93 13.09 -10.54
N ILE A 190 3.21 12.10 -11.04
CA ILE A 190 2.81 12.00 -12.44
C ILE A 190 1.44 12.64 -12.64
N LEU A 191 1.36 13.55 -13.60
CA LEU A 191 0.11 14.14 -14.08
C LEU A 191 -0.15 13.66 -15.51
N ALA A 192 -1.02 12.65 -15.66
CA ALA A 192 -1.43 12.16 -16.97
C ALA A 192 -2.59 13.00 -17.51
N VAL A 193 -2.28 13.90 -18.44
CA VAL A 193 -3.19 14.95 -18.89
C VAL A 193 -3.21 15.05 -20.41
N LYS A 194 -4.39 15.29 -20.98
CA LYS A 194 -4.54 15.52 -22.41
C LYS A 194 -3.85 16.83 -22.79
N LEU A 195 -3.02 16.78 -23.83
CA LEU A 195 -2.19 17.91 -24.25
C LEU A 195 -2.99 19.20 -24.43
N GLN A 196 -4.18 19.11 -25.03
CA GLN A 196 -5.02 20.28 -25.28
C GLN A 196 -5.56 20.97 -24.01
N GLU A 197 -5.53 20.30 -22.86
CA GLU A 197 -5.97 20.88 -21.59
C GLU A 197 -4.90 21.76 -20.94
N LEU A 198 -3.66 21.74 -21.47
CA LEU A 198 -2.54 22.54 -20.99
C LEU A 198 -2.23 23.77 -21.86
N PHE A 199 -2.99 24.02 -22.94
CA PHE A 199 -2.77 25.24 -23.73
C PHE A 199 -2.92 26.50 -22.86
N GLY A 200 -2.04 27.47 -23.09
CA GLY A 200 -1.92 28.66 -22.26
C GLY A 200 -1.17 28.47 -20.94
N LEU A 201 -0.82 27.25 -20.54
CA LEU A 201 0.00 27.01 -19.36
C LEU A 201 1.48 27.12 -19.69
N ALA A 202 2.11 28.12 -19.09
CA ALA A 202 3.50 28.44 -19.36
C ALA A 202 4.48 27.51 -18.65
N ASP A 203 4.32 27.40 -17.33
CA ASP A 203 5.25 26.69 -16.46
C ASP A 203 4.65 25.35 -16.02
N THR A 204 5.53 24.36 -15.84
CA THR A 204 5.13 23.04 -15.33
C THR A 204 4.52 23.21 -13.93
N PRO A 205 3.31 22.69 -13.66
CA PRO A 205 2.76 22.67 -12.31
C PRO A 205 3.71 21.99 -11.35
N ALA A 206 3.72 22.45 -10.11
CA ALA A 206 4.50 21.85 -9.04
C ALA A 206 3.63 21.66 -7.79
N VAL A 207 3.92 20.61 -7.05
CA VAL A 207 3.38 20.36 -5.71
C VAL A 207 4.43 20.74 -4.66
N ASN A 208 4.16 20.43 -3.39
CA ASN A 208 5.09 20.64 -2.29
C ASN A 208 5.52 22.11 -2.21
N GLU A 209 4.54 23.02 -2.21
CA GLU A 209 4.75 24.48 -2.23
C GLU A 209 5.61 24.96 -3.41
N GLY A 210 5.46 24.33 -4.58
CA GLY A 210 6.18 24.70 -5.79
C GLY A 210 7.59 24.12 -5.91
N ARG A 211 8.04 23.32 -4.95
CA ARG A 211 9.41 22.75 -4.92
C ARG A 211 9.54 21.48 -5.77
N THR A 212 8.43 20.80 -6.02
CA THR A 212 8.43 19.50 -6.72
C THR A 212 7.61 19.60 -8.00
N PRO A 213 8.24 19.82 -9.18
CA PRO A 213 7.53 19.85 -10.44
C PRO A 213 6.93 18.48 -10.77
N VAL A 214 5.73 18.48 -11.37
CA VAL A 214 5.07 17.24 -11.80
C VAL A 214 5.69 16.70 -13.08
N LEU A 215 5.74 15.37 -13.22
CA LEU A 215 6.04 14.71 -14.49
C LEU A 215 4.78 14.68 -15.35
N LEU A 216 4.76 15.47 -16.42
CA LEU A 216 3.64 15.52 -17.35
C LEU A 216 3.72 14.31 -18.29
N HIS A 217 2.74 13.42 -18.19
CA HIS A 217 2.46 12.43 -19.23
C HIS A 217 1.42 13.05 -20.16
N LEU A 218 1.88 13.67 -21.24
CA LEU A 218 1.03 14.31 -22.21
C LEU A 218 0.31 13.24 -23.05
N LEU A 219 -1.01 13.34 -23.12
CA LEU A 219 -1.87 12.38 -23.79
C LEU A 219 -2.54 12.97 -25.03
N SER A 220 -2.80 12.11 -26.01
CA SER A 220 -3.68 12.43 -27.14
C SER A 220 -5.15 12.53 -26.69
N PRO A 221 -6.08 13.01 -27.56
CA PRO A 221 -7.51 13.03 -27.24
C PRO A 221 -8.08 11.66 -26.84
N ALA A 222 -7.51 10.57 -27.38
CA ALA A 222 -7.87 9.19 -27.08
C ALA A 222 -7.16 8.62 -25.83
N GLY A 223 -6.41 9.43 -25.09
CA GLY A 223 -5.73 9.02 -23.85
C GLY A 223 -4.41 8.25 -24.07
N ARG A 224 -3.87 8.23 -25.29
CA ARG A 224 -2.59 7.57 -25.57
C ARG A 224 -1.41 8.50 -25.22
N PRO A 225 -0.35 8.01 -24.56
CA PRO A 225 0.85 8.81 -24.32
C PRO A 225 1.46 9.32 -25.63
N VAL A 226 1.82 10.60 -25.66
CA VAL A 226 2.49 11.24 -26.82
C VAL A 226 3.85 11.83 -26.47
N GLN A 227 4.02 12.31 -25.23
CA GLN A 227 5.27 12.88 -24.75
C GLN A 227 5.31 12.80 -23.22
N VAL A 228 6.51 12.67 -22.66
CA VAL A 228 6.77 12.84 -21.23
C VAL A 228 7.71 14.03 -21.05
N THR A 229 7.40 14.94 -20.12
CA THR A 229 8.25 16.11 -19.83
C THR A 229 8.06 16.63 -18.40
N GLN A 230 9.11 17.21 -17.81
CA GLN A 230 9.01 18.08 -16.61
C GLN A 230 9.28 19.56 -16.95
N ASP A 231 9.59 19.87 -18.20
CA ASP A 231 9.78 21.22 -18.71
C ASP A 231 8.76 21.50 -19.81
N LEU A 232 7.61 22.01 -19.39
CA LEU A 232 6.49 22.34 -20.28
C LEU A 232 6.86 23.50 -21.22
N ARG A 233 7.66 24.46 -20.75
CA ARG A 233 8.11 25.62 -21.53
C ARG A 233 8.99 25.19 -22.69
N SER A 234 9.99 24.35 -22.44
CA SER A 234 10.84 23.80 -23.51
C SER A 234 10.06 22.90 -24.48
N PHE A 235 9.07 22.17 -23.97
CA PHE A 235 8.16 21.37 -24.81
C PHE A 235 7.39 22.25 -25.81
N TRP A 236 6.79 23.36 -25.36
CA TRP A 236 6.07 24.27 -26.24
C TRP A 236 6.96 24.94 -27.29
N ASN A 237 8.21 25.24 -26.93
CA ASN A 237 9.15 25.91 -27.84
C ASN A 237 9.75 24.99 -28.91
N SER A 238 9.72 23.67 -28.72
CA SER A 238 10.38 22.74 -29.64
C SER A 238 9.51 21.52 -29.96
N SER A 239 9.42 20.54 -29.06
CA SER A 239 8.82 19.23 -29.31
C SER A 239 7.33 19.27 -29.67
N TYR A 240 6.60 20.31 -29.26
CA TYR A 240 5.19 20.49 -29.59
C TYR A 240 4.92 20.44 -31.09
N PHE A 241 5.76 21.07 -31.92
CA PHE A 241 5.50 21.18 -33.35
C PHE A 241 5.56 19.82 -34.08
N GLU A 242 6.41 18.91 -33.63
CA GLU A 242 6.45 17.54 -34.17
C GLU A 242 5.26 16.72 -33.68
N VAL A 243 4.94 16.77 -32.38
CA VAL A 243 3.75 16.12 -31.81
C VAL A 243 2.47 16.61 -32.49
N ARG A 244 2.39 17.91 -32.77
CA ARG A 244 1.27 18.55 -33.45
C ARG A 244 1.07 18.00 -34.86
N LYS A 245 2.13 17.77 -35.64
CA LYS A 245 2.01 17.23 -37.02
C LYS A 245 1.31 15.87 -37.03
N ASP A 246 1.73 14.96 -36.14
CA ASP A 246 1.10 13.63 -36.01
C ASP A 246 -0.35 13.74 -35.49
N LEU A 247 -0.57 14.53 -34.44
CA LEU A 247 -1.90 14.67 -33.83
C LEU A 247 -2.91 15.35 -34.76
N ARG A 248 -2.49 16.32 -35.58
CA ARG A 248 -3.37 16.97 -36.55
C ARG A 248 -3.86 16.01 -37.63
N GLY A 249 -3.02 15.07 -38.07
CA GLY A 249 -3.40 14.02 -39.00
C GLY A 249 -4.38 13.01 -38.40
N ARG A 250 -4.08 12.52 -37.18
CA ARG A 250 -4.91 11.50 -36.50
C ARG A 250 -6.21 12.05 -35.90
N TYR A 251 -6.21 13.32 -35.48
CA TYR A 251 -7.31 13.95 -34.75
C TYR A 251 -7.66 15.33 -35.34
N PRO A 252 -8.12 15.43 -36.60
CA PRO A 252 -8.31 16.69 -37.31
C PRO A 252 -9.42 17.60 -36.73
N LYS A 253 -10.35 17.03 -35.95
CA LYS A 253 -11.46 17.78 -35.32
C LYS A 253 -11.06 18.52 -34.02
N HIS A 254 -9.86 18.27 -33.50
CA HIS A 254 -9.35 18.89 -32.27
C HIS A 254 -8.54 20.15 -32.56
N PRO A 255 -8.49 21.11 -31.62
CA PRO A 255 -7.67 22.31 -31.76
C PRO A 255 -6.18 21.99 -31.59
N TRP A 256 -5.40 22.27 -32.64
CA TRP A 256 -3.94 22.18 -32.64
C TRP A 256 -3.37 23.53 -33.09
N PRO A 257 -3.34 24.54 -32.19
CA PRO A 257 -2.92 25.90 -32.53
C PRO A 257 -1.48 25.94 -33.04
N ASP A 258 -1.17 26.91 -33.90
CA ASP A 258 0.22 27.21 -34.25
C ASP A 258 0.96 27.86 -33.08
N ASP A 259 0.24 28.66 -32.26
CA ASP A 259 0.73 29.24 -31.02
C ASP A 259 0.05 28.58 -29.80
N PRO A 260 0.73 27.67 -29.06
CA PRO A 260 0.17 27.04 -27.86
C PRO A 260 0.11 27.96 -26.64
N TRP A 261 0.81 29.12 -26.65
CA TRP A 261 0.93 30.02 -25.50
C TRP A 261 -0.29 30.91 -25.30
N THR A 262 -0.93 31.34 -26.39
CA THR A 262 -2.07 32.26 -26.34
C THR A 262 -3.40 31.59 -26.60
N HIS A 263 -3.40 30.30 -26.95
CA HIS A 263 -4.63 29.59 -27.25
C HIS A 263 -5.45 29.34 -25.99
N ALA A 264 -6.71 29.78 -26.00
CA ALA A 264 -7.62 29.52 -24.91
C ALA A 264 -7.75 27.99 -24.67
N PRO A 265 -7.56 27.51 -23.43
CA PRO A 265 -7.66 26.10 -23.12
C PRO A 265 -9.07 25.60 -23.40
N MET A 266 -9.19 24.52 -24.17
CA MET A 266 -10.48 23.97 -24.58
C MET A 266 -10.59 22.48 -24.29
N LYS A 267 -11.74 22.10 -23.74
CA LYS A 267 -12.12 20.71 -23.57
C LYS A 267 -12.74 20.18 -24.87
N GLY A 268 -12.09 19.20 -25.49
CA GLY A 268 -12.68 18.43 -26.60
C GLY A 268 -12.41 19.01 -27.99
N THR A 269 -13.41 18.97 -28.86
CA THR A 269 -13.32 19.38 -30.28
C THR A 269 -13.73 20.84 -30.46
N LYS A 270 -13.34 21.45 -31.58
CA LYS A 270 -13.80 22.80 -31.95
C LYS A 270 -15.34 22.77 -32.07
N LYS A 271 -16.05 23.60 -31.29
CA LYS A 271 -17.48 23.88 -31.53
C LYS A 271 -17.59 24.64 -32.86
N ARG A 272 -18.47 24.20 -33.77
CA ARG A 272 -18.81 24.98 -34.98
C ARG A 272 -19.54 26.23 -34.53
N GLY A 273 -18.90 27.39 -34.68
CA GLY A 273 -19.49 28.75 -34.73
C GLY A 273 -20.33 29.20 -33.54
N VAL A 274 -19.85 30.24 -32.85
CA VAL A 274 -20.66 31.47 -32.72
C VAL A 274 -19.91 32.52 -33.52
#